data_AF-A0A661HIR7-F1
#
_entry.id   AF-A0A661HIR7-F1
#
_cell.length_a   1.000
_cell.length_b   1.000
_cell.length_c   1.000
_cell.angle_alpha   90.00
_cell.angle_beta   90.00
_cell.angle_gamma   90.00
#
_symmetry.space_group_name_H-M   'P 1'
#
loop_
_entity.id
_entity.type
_entity.pdbx_description
1 polymer ?
#
loop_
_entity_poly.entity_id
_entity_poly.type
_entity_poly.pdbx_seq_one_letter_code
_entity_poly.pdbx_strand_id
1 'polypeptide(L)'
;AIARRYPSAREHYRSNYKSSSLGDAKGLKVSNDLYVLNCFTQQFYGRNSNIVYADVNAIHVSIKRAAKLALNLGYDCIHMPRIGAGLGGLNWDSDVVPVLNNVETLTGIDIVVHSL
;
A
#
# COMPACT_ATOMS: atom_id res chain seq x y z
N ALA A 1 -1.66 7.16 11.77
CA ALA A 1 -2.52 6.18 12.49
C ALA A 1 -1.78 4.88 12.82
N ILE A 2 -1.25 4.15 11.82
CA ILE A 2 -0.63 2.82 12.02
C ILE A 2 0.48 2.81 13.08
N ALA A 3 1.49 3.67 12.96
CA ALA A 3 2.61 3.68 13.91
C ALA A 3 2.24 3.98 15.38
N ARG A 4 1.07 4.61 15.62
CA ARG A 4 0.55 4.86 16.98
C ARG A 4 0.02 3.56 17.61
N ARG A 5 -0.59 2.69 16.81
CA ARG A 5 -1.17 1.42 17.26
C ARG A 5 -0.19 0.25 17.16
N TYR A 6 0.63 0.24 16.12
CA TYR A 6 1.62 -0.80 15.82
C TYR A 6 2.99 -0.19 15.56
N PRO A 7 3.75 0.19 16.61
CA PRO A 7 5.09 0.76 16.45
C PRO A 7 6.06 -0.14 15.67
N SER A 8 5.91 -1.45 15.81
CA SER A 8 6.69 -2.47 15.09
C SER A 8 6.56 -2.36 13.57
N ALA A 9 5.41 -1.94 13.05
CA ALA A 9 5.23 -1.73 11.60
C ALA A 9 6.12 -0.59 11.07
N ARG A 10 6.33 0.46 11.88
CA ARG A 10 7.24 1.57 11.55
C ARG A 10 8.71 1.13 11.64
N GLU A 11 9.05 0.34 12.64
CA GLU A 11 10.41 -0.23 12.77
C GLU A 11 10.72 -1.15 11.59
N HIS A 12 9.77 -2.00 11.20
CA HIS A 12 9.86 -2.85 10.03
C HIS A 12 9.99 -2.04 8.73
N TYR A 13 9.29 -0.91 8.59
CA TYR A 13 9.53 0.01 7.47
C TYR A 13 10.98 0.54 7.49
N ARG A 14 11.44 1.01 8.66
CA ARG A 14 12.79 1.60 8.82
C ARG A 14 13.94 0.62 8.61
N SER A 15 13.74 -0.67 8.91
CA SER A 15 14.75 -1.70 8.63
C SER A 15 14.81 -2.09 7.16
N ASN A 16 13.74 -1.87 6.39
CA ASN A 16 13.63 -2.30 5.00
C ASN A 16 13.72 -1.16 3.97
N TYR A 17 13.54 0.11 4.33
CA TYR A 17 13.39 1.17 3.32
C TYR A 17 14.62 1.37 2.43
N LYS A 18 15.83 1.15 2.96
CA LYS A 18 17.07 1.30 2.19
C LYS A 18 17.26 0.19 1.14
N SER A 19 16.70 -0.99 1.41
CA SER A 19 16.80 -2.18 0.54
C SER A 19 15.53 -2.42 -0.27
N SER A 20 14.53 -1.53 -0.16
CA SER A 20 13.27 -1.64 -0.90
C SER A 20 13.29 -0.73 -2.12
N SER A 21 12.79 -1.25 -3.23
CA SER A 21 12.61 -0.49 -4.46
C SER A 21 11.20 0.07 -4.55
N LEU A 22 11.01 1.07 -5.41
CA LEU A 22 9.69 1.57 -5.76
C LEU A 22 8.83 0.40 -6.30
N GLY A 23 7.61 0.27 -5.78
CA GLY A 23 6.70 -0.84 -6.04
C GLY A 23 6.84 -2.03 -5.08
N ASP A 24 7.79 -2.05 -4.15
CA ASP A 24 7.86 -3.12 -3.15
C ASP A 24 6.69 -3.10 -2.17
N ALA A 25 6.38 -4.28 -1.62
CA ALA A 25 5.49 -4.47 -0.49
C ALA A 25 6.17 -5.40 0.52
N LYS A 26 6.26 -4.98 1.78
CA LYS A 26 6.88 -5.77 2.86
C LYS A 26 5.87 -5.96 3.99
N GLY A 27 5.51 -7.21 4.26
CA GLY A 27 4.54 -7.57 5.30
C GLY A 27 5.18 -7.88 6.65
N LEU A 28 4.52 -7.48 7.73
CA LEU A 28 4.86 -7.84 9.11
C LEU A 28 3.60 -8.36 9.81
N LYS A 29 3.70 -9.51 10.46
CA LYS A 29 2.64 -9.99 11.36
C LYS A 29 2.62 -9.13 12.63
N VAL A 30 1.50 -8.49 12.92
CA VAL A 30 1.34 -7.61 14.11
C VAL A 30 0.41 -8.19 15.17
N SER A 31 -0.37 -9.21 14.82
CA SER A 31 -1.16 -10.04 15.74
C SER A 31 -1.45 -11.40 15.10
N ASN A 32 -2.17 -12.30 15.78
CA ASN A 32 -2.47 -13.64 15.25
C ASN A 32 -3.14 -13.61 13.87
N ASP A 33 -4.04 -12.65 13.65
CA ASP A 33 -4.89 -12.59 12.45
C ASP A 33 -4.69 -11.29 11.66
N LEU A 34 -3.58 -10.57 11.88
CA LEU A 34 -3.35 -9.28 11.23
C LEU A 34 -1.91 -9.12 10.76
N TYR A 35 -1.78 -8.78 9.48
CA TYR A 35 -0.54 -8.31 8.87
C TYR A 35 -0.66 -6.83 8.51
N VAL A 36 0.44 -6.10 8.65
CA VAL A 36 0.59 -4.75 8.09
C VAL A 36 1.59 -4.83 6.95
N LEU A 37 1.18 -4.33 5.78
CA LEU A 37 2.02 -4.27 4.59
C LEU A 37 2.47 -2.83 4.35
N ASN A 38 3.78 -2.64 4.36
CA ASN A 38 4.40 -1.37 3.96
C ASN A 38 4.60 -1.38 2.45
N CYS A 39 3.82 -0.56 1.74
CA CYS A 39 3.89 -0.39 0.29
C CYS A 39 4.77 0.81 -0.08
N PHE A 40 5.81 0.59 -0.87
CA PHE A 40 6.82 1.59 -1.22
C PHE A 40 6.48 2.24 -2.56
N THR A 41 5.58 3.23 -2.54
CA THR A 41 4.96 3.77 -3.76
C THR A 41 5.33 5.24 -4.06
N GLN A 42 6.22 5.83 -3.27
CA GLN A 42 6.70 7.20 -3.44
C GLN A 42 8.20 7.24 -3.09
N GLN A 43 9.00 7.91 -3.91
CA GLN A 43 10.44 8.08 -3.65
C GLN A 43 10.71 9.29 -2.76
N PHE A 44 9.98 10.37 -2.99
CA PHE A 44 10.06 11.62 -2.22
C PHE A 44 8.72 11.90 -1.54
N TYR A 45 8.71 12.85 -0.63
CA TYR A 45 7.50 13.29 0.06
C TYR A 45 7.51 14.82 0.16
N GLY A 46 6.33 15.42 0.21
CA GLY A 46 6.18 16.86 0.36
C GLY A 46 4.73 17.28 0.50
N ARG A 47 4.49 18.59 0.36
CA ARG A 47 3.17 19.22 0.50
C ARG A 47 2.83 20.16 -0.64
N ASN A 48 3.68 20.24 -1.66
CA ASN A 48 3.39 21.08 -2.82
C ASN A 48 2.30 20.40 -3.66
N SER A 49 1.12 21.02 -3.73
CA SER A 49 -0.04 20.48 -4.46
C SER A 49 0.18 20.38 -5.97
N ASN A 50 1.20 21.06 -6.50
CA ASN A 50 1.55 21.02 -7.92
C ASN A 50 2.55 19.90 -8.26
N ILE A 51 2.97 19.11 -7.28
CA ILE A 51 3.92 17.99 -7.47
C ILE A 51 3.22 16.68 -7.15
N VAL A 52 3.30 15.74 -8.08
CA VAL A 52 2.88 14.35 -7.86
C VAL A 52 4.08 13.59 -7.29
N TYR A 53 3.95 13.09 -6.07
CA TYR A 53 4.98 12.35 -5.34
C TYR A 53 4.81 10.84 -5.43
N ALA A 54 3.56 10.38 -5.51
CA ALA A 54 3.22 8.98 -5.65
C ALA A 54 3.35 8.53 -7.11
N ASP A 55 3.81 7.30 -7.31
CA ASP A 55 3.95 6.70 -8.63
C ASP A 55 2.85 5.65 -8.84
N VAL A 56 2.02 5.85 -9.86
CA VAL A 56 0.87 4.96 -10.14
C VAL A 56 1.30 3.54 -10.51
N ASN A 57 2.42 3.38 -11.22
CA ASN A 57 2.95 2.06 -11.57
C ASN A 57 3.48 1.35 -10.33
N ALA A 58 4.11 2.08 -9.42
CA ALA A 58 4.55 1.56 -8.15
C ALA A 58 3.38 1.13 -7.27
N ILE A 59 2.29 1.88 -7.23
CA ILE A 59 1.04 1.46 -6.57
C ILE A 59 0.58 0.14 -7.17
N HIS A 60 0.49 0.03 -8.49
CA HIS A 60 0.06 -1.20 -9.14
C HIS A 60 0.95 -2.40 -8.77
N VAL A 61 2.27 -2.27 -8.91
CA VAL A 61 3.21 -3.34 -8.56
C VAL A 61 3.10 -3.71 -7.08
N SER A 62 2.99 -2.72 -6.21
CA SER A 62 2.95 -2.92 -4.75
C SER A 62 1.64 -3.59 -4.31
N ILE A 63 0.49 -3.17 -4.84
CA ILE A 63 -0.81 -3.78 -4.54
C ILE A 63 -0.88 -5.21 -5.08
N LYS A 64 -0.34 -5.47 -6.27
CA LYS A 64 -0.23 -6.85 -6.79
C LYS A 64 0.66 -7.75 -5.93
N ARG A 65 1.78 -7.22 -5.42
CA ARG A 65 2.66 -7.95 -4.48
C ARG A 65 1.97 -8.19 -3.14
N ALA A 66 1.24 -7.19 -2.63
CA ALA A 66 0.44 -7.29 -1.43
C ALA A 66 -0.65 -8.37 -1.54
N ALA A 67 -1.39 -8.38 -2.66
CA ALA A 67 -2.41 -9.39 -2.94
C ALA A 67 -1.83 -10.80 -2.95
N LYS A 68 -0.72 -11.01 -3.67
CA LYS A 68 -0.03 -12.30 -3.69
C LYS A 68 0.43 -12.74 -2.29
N LEU A 69 0.98 -11.81 -1.49
CA LEU A 69 1.41 -12.11 -0.13
C LEU A 69 0.22 -12.48 0.77
N ALA A 70 -0.88 -11.73 0.69
CA ALA A 70 -2.10 -12.01 1.46
C ALA A 70 -2.66 -13.40 1.13
N LEU A 71 -2.84 -13.71 -0.16
CA LEU A 71 -3.34 -15.01 -0.62
C LEU A 71 -2.43 -16.16 -0.17
N ASN A 72 -1.10 -16.01 -0.29
CA ASN A 72 -0.15 -17.01 0.17
C ASN A 72 -0.20 -17.24 1.70
N LEU A 73 -0.62 -16.24 2.46
CA LEU A 73 -0.79 -16.31 3.92
C LEU A 73 -2.20 -16.80 4.31
N GLY A 74 -3.06 -17.11 3.34
CA GLY A 74 -4.44 -17.58 3.59
C GLY A 74 -5.46 -16.47 3.81
N TYR A 75 -5.15 -15.23 3.44
CA TYR A 75 -6.09 -14.10 3.49
C TYR A 75 -6.66 -13.81 2.10
N ASP A 76 -7.95 -13.51 2.05
CA ASP A 76 -8.72 -13.19 0.84
C ASP A 76 -9.11 -11.70 0.74
N CYS A 77 -8.75 -10.88 1.73
CA CYS A 77 -9.12 -9.47 1.81
C CYS A 77 -7.93 -8.58 2.23
N ILE A 78 -7.83 -7.40 1.62
CA ILE A 78 -6.91 -6.31 2.01
C ILE A 78 -7.73 -5.09 2.43
N HIS A 79 -7.44 -4.57 3.62
CA HIS A 79 -7.98 -3.29 4.09
C HIS A 79 -6.95 -2.18 3.90
N MET A 80 -7.38 -1.04 3.33
CA MET A 80 -6.50 0.11 3.12
C MET A 80 -7.23 1.45 3.23
N PRO A 81 -6.54 2.53 3.64
CA PRO A 81 -7.07 3.88 3.44
C PRO A 81 -6.98 4.26 1.95
N ARG A 82 -7.54 5.41 1.58
CA ARG A 82 -7.20 6.04 0.30
C ARG A 82 -5.70 6.37 0.26
N ILE A 83 -4.94 5.64 -0.55
CA ILE A 83 -3.49 5.83 -0.75
C ILE A 83 -3.21 6.60 -2.04
N GLY A 84 -2.04 7.23 -2.15
CA GLY A 84 -1.60 7.93 -3.37
C GLY A 84 -2.35 9.24 -3.65
N ALA A 85 -3.63 9.32 -3.28
CA ALA A 85 -4.46 10.52 -3.31
C ALA A 85 -4.27 11.37 -2.04
N GLY A 86 -4.22 12.69 -2.20
CA GLY A 86 -3.88 13.64 -1.13
C GLY A 86 -2.45 14.14 -1.27
N LEU A 87 -1.59 13.96 -0.26
CA LEU A 87 -0.19 14.42 -0.31
C LEU A 87 0.65 13.71 -1.39
N GLY A 88 0.19 12.55 -1.89
CA GLY A 88 0.83 11.86 -3.01
C GLY A 88 0.56 12.52 -4.37
N GLY A 89 -0.47 13.36 -4.48
CA GLY A 89 -0.77 14.14 -5.69
C GLY A 89 -1.49 13.40 -6.82
N LEU A 90 -1.74 12.09 -6.69
CA LEU A 90 -2.54 11.35 -7.67
C LEU A 90 -4.03 11.64 -7.51
N ASN A 91 -4.78 11.52 -8.60
CA ASN A 91 -6.22 11.50 -8.56
C ASN A 91 -6.72 10.12 -8.15
N TRP A 92 -7.57 10.08 -7.13
CA TRP A 92 -8.08 8.82 -6.60
C TRP A 92 -8.88 8.02 -7.65
N ASP A 93 -9.84 8.67 -8.30
CA ASP A 93 -10.80 8.02 -9.19
C ASP A 93 -10.19 7.66 -10.55
N SER A 94 -9.33 8.53 -11.10
CA SER A 94 -8.74 8.29 -12.43
C SER A 94 -7.43 7.50 -12.39
N ASP A 95 -6.66 7.55 -11.30
CA ASP A 95 -5.32 6.96 -11.27
C ASP A 95 -5.25 5.72 -10.37
N VAL A 96 -5.88 5.76 -9.19
CA VAL A 96 -5.72 4.70 -8.17
C VAL A 96 -6.81 3.64 -8.26
N VAL A 97 -8.09 4.03 -8.37
CA VAL A 97 -9.22 3.08 -8.47
C VAL A 97 -9.05 2.07 -9.62
N PRO A 98 -8.64 2.45 -10.84
CA PRO A 98 -8.45 1.48 -11.92
C PRO A 98 -7.39 0.43 -11.60
N VAL A 99 -6.34 0.81 -10.85
CA VAL A 99 -5.30 -0.10 -10.40
C VAL A 99 -5.85 -1.11 -9.40
N LEU A 100 -6.65 -0.67 -8.44
CA LEU A 100 -7.25 -1.57 -7.45
C LEU A 100 -8.17 -2.58 -8.13
N ASN A 101 -9.10 -2.12 -8.98
CA ASN A 101 -10.02 -2.98 -9.72
C ASN A 101 -9.29 -3.99 -10.61
N ASN A 102 -8.17 -3.59 -11.22
CA ASN A 102 -7.35 -4.48 -12.02
C ASN A 102 -6.74 -5.59 -11.16
N VAL A 103 -6.22 -5.27 -9.97
CA VAL A 103 -5.63 -6.29 -9.08
C VAL A 103 -6.71 -7.22 -8.53
N GLU A 104 -7.87 -6.72 -8.12
CA GLU A 104 -9.00 -7.55 -7.70
C GLU A 104 -9.40 -8.53 -8.80
N THR A 105 -9.59 -8.04 -10.03
CA THR A 105 -9.95 -8.87 -11.19
C THR A 105 -8.90 -9.95 -11.49
N LEU A 106 -7.61 -9.60 -11.39
CA LEU A 106 -6.52 -10.52 -11.73
C LEU A 106 -6.22 -11.56 -10.65
N THR A 107 -6.50 -11.24 -9.38
CA THR A 107 -6.08 -12.08 -8.25
C THR A 107 -7.23 -12.71 -7.48
N GLY A 108 -8.45 -12.19 -7.65
CA GLY A 108 -9.63 -12.60 -6.89
C GLY A 108 -9.64 -12.13 -5.44
N ILE A 109 -8.69 -11.28 -5.03
CA ILE A 109 -8.67 -10.71 -3.68
C ILE A 109 -9.70 -9.57 -3.56
N ASP A 110 -10.31 -9.43 -2.39
CA ASP A 110 -11.17 -8.30 -2.05
C ASP A 110 -10.34 -7.12 -1.54
N ILE A 111 -10.54 -5.90 -2.07
CA ILE A 111 -9.88 -4.68 -1.61
C ILE A 111 -10.89 -3.72 -1.00
N VAL A 112 -10.89 -3.64 0.32
CA VAL A 112 -11.78 -2.78 1.10
C VAL A 112 -11.09 -1.46 1.43
N VAL A 113 -11.60 -0.38 0.84
CA VAL A 113 -11.11 0.99 1.06
C VAL A 113 -11.90 1.69 2.16
N HIS A 114 -11.20 2.20 3.17
CA HIS A 114 -11.79 2.96 4.28
C HIS A 114 -11.63 4.46 4.07
N SER A 115 -12.73 5.22 4.21
CA SER A 115 -12.69 6.67 4.38
C SER A 115 -12.26 7.01 5.81
N LEU A 116 -11.27 7.88 5.96
CA LEU A 116 -10.80 8.40 7.24
C LEU A 116 -11.61 9.62 7.70
#